data_AF-A0A531JCF1-F1
#
_entry.id   AF-A0A531JCF1-F1
#
_cell.length_a   1.000
_cell.length_b   1.000
_cell.length_c   1.000
_cell.angle_alpha   90.00
_cell.angle_beta   90.00
_cell.angle_gamma   90.00
#
_symmetry.space_group_name_H-M   'P 1'
#
loop_
_entity.id
_entity.type
_entity.pdbx_description
1 polymer ?
#
loop_
_entity_poly.entity_id
_entity_poly.type
_entity_poly.pdbx_seq_one_letter_code
_entity_poly.pdbx_strand_id
1 'polypeptide(L)' 'DPMGLSTCVTCGECVQACPTGALYEKSLMDNAGKTRVIQEFDKVVDTLCPFCGVGCQTSVAVKDNRIV' A
#
# COMPACT_ATOMS: atom_id res chain seq x y z
N ASP A 1 12.84 -14.86 0.75
CA ASP A 1 12.91 -13.44 1.09
C ASP A 1 11.80 -12.71 0.34
N PRO A 2 10.88 -11.99 1.00
CA PRO A 2 9.70 -11.37 0.37
C PRO A 2 10.00 -10.46 -0.83
N MET A 3 11.26 -10.03 -1.01
CA MET A 3 11.73 -9.27 -2.18
C MET A 3 13.07 -9.76 -2.77
N GLY A 4 13.40 -11.04 -2.63
CA GLY A 4 14.62 -11.61 -3.22
C GLY A 4 15.91 -10.96 -2.70
N LEU A 5 16.76 -10.45 -3.61
CA LEU A 5 18.04 -9.80 -3.29
C LEU A 5 17.92 -8.29 -2.97
N SER A 6 16.70 -7.77 -2.79
CA SER A 6 16.46 -6.34 -2.60
C SER A 6 16.96 -5.85 -1.24
N THR A 7 17.61 -4.68 -1.22
CA THR A 7 17.91 -3.91 0.01
C THR A 7 16.67 -3.18 0.53
N CYS A 8 15.50 -3.82 0.47
CA CYS A 8 14.21 -3.18 0.70
C CYS A 8 14.11 -2.64 2.14
N VAL A 9 13.72 -1.37 2.27
CA VAL A 9 13.44 -0.70 3.55
C VAL A 9 11.95 -0.62 3.85
N THR A 10 11.11 -1.32 3.06
CA THR A 10 9.65 -1.39 3.24
C THR A 10 8.92 -0.05 3.15
N CYS A 11 9.39 0.87 2.29
CA CYS A 11 8.75 2.18 2.09
C CYS A 11 7.51 2.16 1.17
N GLY A 12 7.29 1.10 0.40
CA GLY A 12 6.10 0.95 -0.47
C GLY A 12 6.16 1.68 -1.83
N GLU A 13 7.19 2.50 -2.09
CA GLU A 13 7.32 3.27 -3.33
C GLU A 13 7.33 2.42 -4.60
N CYS A 14 7.85 1.18 -4.53
CA CYS A 14 7.84 0.27 -5.67
C CYS A 14 6.42 -0.12 -6.11
N VAL A 15 5.45 -0.18 -5.19
CA VAL A 15 4.05 -0.48 -5.51
C VAL A 15 3.39 0.75 -6.14
N GLN A 16 3.64 1.93 -5.60
CA GLN A 16 3.07 3.19 -6.11
C GLN A 16 3.59 3.53 -7.51
N ALA A 17 4.86 3.26 -7.78
CA ALA A 17 5.47 3.49 -9.08
C ALA A 17 5.16 2.39 -10.12
N CYS A 18 4.54 1.27 -9.72
CA CYS A 18 4.35 0.12 -10.61
C CYS A 18 3.32 0.43 -11.72
N PRO A 19 3.74 0.55 -12.99
CA PRO A 19 2.83 0.98 -14.05
C PRO A 19 1.96 -0.17 -14.60
N THR A 20 2.37 -1.42 -14.34
CA THR A 20 1.71 -2.63 -14.88
C THR A 20 0.78 -3.30 -13.88
N GLY A 21 0.81 -2.91 -12.60
CA GLY A 21 0.11 -3.62 -11.54
C GLY A 21 0.72 -4.99 -11.21
N ALA A 22 2.00 -5.22 -11.52
CA ALA A 22 2.69 -6.43 -11.08
C ALA A 22 2.91 -6.47 -9.55
N LEU A 23 2.95 -5.30 -8.92
CA LEU A 23 3.10 -5.12 -7.47
C LEU A 23 1.83 -4.50 -6.90
N TYR A 24 1.38 -5.04 -5.77
CA TYR A 24 0.24 -4.56 -5.00
C TYR A 24 0.52 -4.63 -3.51
N GLU A 25 -0.20 -3.83 -2.74
CA GLU A 25 -0.20 -3.89 -1.27
C GLU A 25 -0.82 -5.21 -0.81
N LYS A 26 -0.15 -5.89 0.11
CA LYS A 26 -0.60 -7.19 0.63
C LYS A 26 -1.96 -7.10 1.34
N SER A 27 -2.29 -5.94 1.95
CA SER A 27 -3.59 -5.70 2.58
C SER A 27 -4.77 -5.76 1.60
N LEU A 28 -4.50 -5.53 0.30
CA LEU A 28 -5.50 -5.54 -0.76
C LEU A 28 -5.56 -6.88 -1.51
N MET A 29 -4.83 -7.89 -1.07
CA MET A 29 -4.79 -9.21 -1.67
C MET A 29 -5.55 -10.23 -0.82
N ASP A 30 -6.08 -11.27 -1.46
CA ASP A 30 -6.65 -12.40 -0.73
C ASP A 30 -5.57 -13.10 0.12
N ASN A 31 -5.99 -13.98 1.04
CA ASN A 31 -5.06 -14.68 1.92
C ASN A 31 -4.02 -15.52 1.15
N ALA A 32 -4.32 -15.91 -0.09
CA ALA A 32 -3.41 -16.65 -0.96
C ALA A 32 -2.47 -15.74 -1.77
N GLY A 33 -2.66 -14.42 -1.77
CA GLY A 33 -1.86 -13.47 -2.54
C GLY A 33 -2.03 -13.59 -4.05
N LYS A 34 -3.17 -14.11 -4.51
CA LYS A 34 -3.45 -14.44 -5.92
C LYS A 34 -4.40 -13.45 -6.58
N THR A 35 -5.35 -12.91 -5.83
CA THR A 35 -6.39 -12.04 -6.38
C THR A 35 -6.58 -10.82 -5.52
N ARG A 36 -6.87 -9.69 -6.19
CA ARG A 36 -7.17 -8.44 -5.51
C ARG A 36 -8.55 -8.51 -4.89
N VAL A 37 -8.63 -8.15 -3.62
CA VAL A 37 -9.90 -8.00 -2.92
C VAL A 37 -10.48 -6.66 -3.33
N ILE A 38 -11.65 -6.69 -3.95
CA ILE A 38 -12.45 -5.48 -4.17
C ILE A 38 -13.20 -5.24 -2.87
N GLN A 39 -12.84 -4.16 -2.19
CA GLN A 39 -13.47 -3.74 -0.95
C GLN A 39 -13.94 -2.30 -1.06
N GLU A 40 -15.13 -2.04 -0.54
CA GLU A 40 -15.63 -0.68 -0.36
C GLU A 40 -14.93 -0.03 0.82
N PHE A 41 -14.57 1.24 0.66
CA PHE A 41 -13.94 2.07 1.68
C PHE A 41 -14.97 3.03 2.28
N ASP A 42 -14.86 3.31 3.58
CA ASP A 42 -15.75 4.26 4.24
C ASP A 42 -15.40 5.70 3.85
N LYS A 43 -14.11 5.99 3.71
CA LYS A 43 -13.56 7.29 3.30
C LYS A 43 -12.11 7.18 2.85
N VAL A 44 -11.68 8.19 2.09
CA VAL A 44 -10.28 8.45 1.76
C VAL A 44 -9.87 9.75 2.44
N VAL A 45 -8.71 9.76 3.09
CA VAL A 45 -8.19 10.90 3.83
C VAL A 45 -6.83 11.29 3.27
N ASP A 46 -6.68 12.54 2.88
CA ASP A 46 -5.37 13.10 2.53
C ASP A 46 -4.57 13.36 3.81
N THR A 47 -3.34 12.89 3.84
CA THR A 47 -2.43 12.95 4.98
C THR A 47 -0.98 13.06 4.52
N LEU A 48 -0.04 12.99 5.45
CA LEU A 48 1.39 13.04 5.18
C LEU A 48 2.03 11.66 5.38
N CYS A 49 2.96 11.30 4.50
CA CYS A 49 3.70 10.04 4.59
C CYS A 49 4.58 10.03 5.86
N PRO A 50 4.36 9.07 6.79
CA PRO A 50 5.10 9.02 8.05
C PRO A 50 6.49 8.36 7.92
N PHE A 51 6.87 7.88 6.73
CA PHE A 51 8.05 7.02 6.56
C PHE A 51 9.38 7.75 6.74
N CYS A 52 9.63 8.82 5.96
CA CYS A 52 10.93 9.52 5.95
C CYS A 52 10.90 10.94 6.53
N GLY A 53 9.77 11.39 7.07
CA GLY A 53 9.66 12.68 7.78
C GLY A 53 9.68 13.94 6.89
N VAL A 54 9.84 13.80 5.57
CA VAL A 54 9.79 14.94 4.62
C VAL A 54 8.39 15.52 4.45
N GLY A 55 7.35 14.77 4.83
CA GLY A 55 5.96 15.23 4.75
C GLY A 55 5.37 15.24 3.34
N CYS A 56 5.70 14.25 2.50
CA CYS A 56 5.01 14.08 1.21
C CYS A 56 3.50 13.88 1.43
N GLN A 57 2.67 14.57 0.65
CA GLN A 57 1.22 14.35 0.65
C GLN A 57 0.88 12.97 0.07
N THR A 58 -0.02 12.26 0.74
CA THR A 58 -0.53 10.94 0.31
C THR A 58 -2.00 10.80 0.68
N SER A 59 -2.70 9.86 0.08
CA SER A 59 -4.11 9.57 0.37
C SER A 59 -4.22 8.15 0.94
N VAL A 60 -4.85 8.01 2.10
CA VAL A 60 -5.06 6.72 2.77
C VAL A 60 -6.53 6.35 2.78
N ALA A 61 -6.84 5.09 2.46
CA ALA A 61 -8.20 4.55 2.55
C ALA A 61 -8.48 4.02 3.95
N VAL A 62 -9.68 4.26 4.47
CA VAL A 62 -10.11 3.82 5.81
C VAL A 62 -11.36 2.97 5.71
N LYS A 63 -11.37 1.85 6.45
CA LYS A 63 -12.50 0.97 6.64
C LYS A 63 -12.55 0.46 8.07
N ASP A 64 -13.73 0.43 8.70
CA ASP A 64 -13.91 -0.05 10.08
C ASP A 64 -12.97 0.64 11.08
N ASN A 65 -12.74 1.93 10.85
CA ASN A 65 -11.80 2.78 11.61
C ASN A 65 -10.34 2.28 11.58
N ARG A 66 -9.92 1.59 10.51
CA ARG A 66 -8.54 1.17 10.24
C ARG A 66 -8.09 1.61 8.85
N ILE A 67 -6.80 1.89 8.71
CA ILE A 67 -6.18 2.12 7.40
C ILE A 67 -6.07 0.77 6.69
N VAL A 68 -6.48 0.69 5.42
CA VAL A 68 -6.56 -0.54 4.61
C VAL A 68 -5.94 -0.40 3.24
#